data_AF-A0A7C8JZQ9-F1
#
_entry.id   AF-A0A7C8JZQ9-F1
#
_cell.length_a   1.000
_cell.length_b   1.000
_cell.length_c   1.000
_cell.angle_alpha   90.00
_cell.angle_beta   90.00
_cell.angle_gamma   90.00
#
_symmetry.space_group_name_H-M   'P 1'
#
loop_
_entity.id
_entity.type
_entity.pdbx_description
1 polymer ?
#
loop_
_entity_poly.entity_id
_entity_poly.type
_entity_poly.pdbx_seq_one_letter_code
_entity_poly.pdbx_strand_id
1 'polypeptide(L)'
;MLLYSAIQIDQIREAVDTASGGNTPENPNNYDPKKLWRVIYPFLIAIPVVIGVITAFMSFVAWKLHDEFAWTIYKHISADLRMKRRYLIFQIYIALLKFDFFFFLGFTIQFLVILLTKNDIEFILTIVVIPVTILILLAASWFTRRENKIGASFVIILYFGGLSYFLFKLVRMYHGDKVSFYLIARRSLTIFAIITVILLIITIGVAIQCMLNFDKGLKQHVNRRKPTDPEDKHQMQDFNSGTNQINPPPRMEID
;
A
#
# COMPACT_ATOMS: atom_id res chain seq x y z
N MET A 1 -8.35 4.92 5.54
CA MET A 1 -9.38 4.58 4.53
C MET A 1 -10.79 4.68 5.08
N LEU A 2 -11.11 4.06 6.22
CA LEU A 2 -12.45 4.18 6.82
C LEU A 2 -12.86 5.65 7.09
N LEU A 3 -11.97 6.44 7.71
CA LEU A 3 -12.20 7.87 7.93
C LEU A 3 -12.46 8.63 6.61
N TYR A 4 -11.71 8.31 5.56
CA TYR A 4 -11.88 8.92 4.24
C TYR A 4 -13.26 8.58 3.65
N SER A 5 -13.68 7.31 3.68
CA SER A 5 -14.99 6.90 3.17
C SER A 5 -16.15 7.52 3.94
N ALA A 6 -15.99 7.81 5.23
CA ALA A 6 -17.00 8.53 6.00
C ALA A 6 -17.09 10.00 5.56
N ILE A 7 -15.95 10.69 5.44
CA ILE A 7 -15.89 12.11 5.03
C ILE A 7 -16.39 12.31 3.60
N GLN A 8 -16.16 11.34 2.72
CA GLN A 8 -16.60 11.40 1.32
C GLN A 8 -18.13 11.53 1.20
N ILE A 9 -18.91 11.02 2.17
CA ILE A 9 -20.38 11.11 2.16
C ILE A 9 -20.82 12.57 2.19
N ASP A 10 -20.25 13.35 3.10
CA ASP A 10 -20.57 14.77 3.24
C ASP A 10 -20.09 15.59 2.03
N GLN A 11 -18.91 15.25 1.49
CA GLN A 11 -18.39 15.91 0.29
C GLN A 11 -19.27 15.68 -0.95
N ILE A 12 -19.73 14.45 -1.16
CA ILE A 12 -20.61 14.14 -2.30
C ILE A 12 -21.97 14.80 -2.09
N ARG A 13 -22.46 14.89 -0.84
CA ARG A 13 -23.70 15.62 -0.54
C ARG A 13 -23.58 17.09 -0.92
N GLU A 14 -22.52 17.74 -0.47
CA GLU A 14 -22.23 19.14 -0.80
C GLU A 14 -22.08 19.33 -2.32
N ALA A 15 -21.45 18.38 -3.02
CA ALA A 15 -21.33 18.40 -4.48
C ALA A 15 -22.68 18.27 -5.20
N VAL A 16 -23.58 17.40 -4.72
CA VAL A 16 -24.94 17.21 -5.29
C VAL A 16 -25.81 18.44 -5.04
N ASP A 17 -25.72 19.05 -3.86
CA ASP A 17 -26.49 20.24 -3.50
C ASP A 17 -25.96 21.50 -4.21
N THR A 18 -24.65 21.59 -4.46
CA THR A 18 -24.01 22.72 -5.15
C THR A 18 -24.01 22.57 -6.66
N ALA A 19 -24.21 21.36 -7.19
CA ALA A 19 -24.35 21.15 -8.61
C ALA A 19 -25.62 21.84 -9.11
N SER A 20 -25.44 22.97 -9.79
CA SER A 20 -26.46 23.65 -10.59
C SER A 20 -26.82 22.78 -11.79
N GLY A 21 -27.49 21.66 -11.54
CA GLY A 21 -27.65 20.65 -12.57
C GLY A 21 -28.50 21.16 -13.71
N GLY A 22 -27.93 21.10 -14.91
CA GLY A 22 -28.60 20.68 -16.15
C GLY A 22 -29.88 21.39 -16.59
N ASN A 23 -30.32 22.45 -15.92
CA ASN A 23 -31.50 23.22 -16.29
C ASN A 23 -31.11 24.14 -17.44
N THR A 24 -31.14 23.60 -18.65
CA THR A 24 -31.12 24.41 -19.86
C THR A 24 -32.50 25.06 -20.05
N PRO A 25 -32.60 26.17 -20.78
CA PRO A 25 -33.88 26.78 -21.13
C PRO A 25 -34.89 25.81 -21.76
N GLU A 26 -34.39 24.75 -22.40
CA GLU A 26 -35.19 23.68 -23.04
C GLU A 26 -35.71 22.60 -22.07
N ASN A 27 -35.11 22.43 -20.88
CA ASN A 27 -35.57 21.40 -19.93
C ASN A 27 -35.31 21.80 -18.46
N PRO A 28 -36.16 22.67 -17.88
CA PRO A 28 -35.93 23.29 -16.56
C PRO A 28 -36.04 22.33 -15.36
N ASN A 29 -36.37 21.04 -15.58
CA ASN A 29 -36.59 20.02 -14.54
C ASN A 29 -35.69 18.78 -14.73
N ASN A 30 -34.58 18.88 -15.46
CA ASN A 30 -33.75 17.71 -15.78
C ASN A 30 -32.93 17.22 -14.57
N TYR A 31 -32.74 18.06 -13.55
CA TYR A 31 -31.95 17.74 -12.37
C TYR A 31 -32.77 17.86 -11.08
N ASP A 32 -33.03 16.72 -10.44
CA ASP A 32 -33.56 16.66 -9.07
C ASP A 32 -32.46 16.13 -8.12
N PRO A 33 -31.81 17.03 -7.34
CA PRO A 33 -30.78 16.65 -6.39
C PRO A 33 -31.27 15.60 -5.37
N LYS A 34 -32.55 15.66 -4.98
CA LYS A 34 -33.13 14.74 -3.97
C LYS A 34 -33.26 13.33 -4.54
N LYS A 35 -33.65 13.21 -5.82
CA LYS A 35 -33.75 11.92 -6.51
C LYS A 35 -32.36 11.31 -6.71
N LEU A 36 -31.38 12.12 -7.14
CA LEU A 36 -30.00 11.66 -7.32
C LEU A 36 -29.40 11.19 -5.99
N TRP A 37 -29.54 11.99 -4.93
CA TRP A 37 -29.05 11.63 -3.60
C TRP A 37 -29.63 10.31 -3.11
N ARG A 38 -30.94 10.08 -3.29
CA ARG A 38 -31.59 8.82 -2.90
C ARG A 38 -30.99 7.59 -3.59
N VAL A 39 -30.54 7.74 -4.84
CA VAL A 39 -29.91 6.65 -5.60
C VAL A 39 -28.47 6.40 -5.14
N ILE A 40 -27.68 7.45 -4.90
CA ILE A 40 -26.24 7.30 -4.61
C ILE A 40 -25.99 7.01 -3.11
N TYR A 41 -26.80 7.54 -2.20
CA TYR A 41 -26.68 7.38 -0.75
C TYR A 41 -26.44 5.93 -0.24
N PRO A 42 -27.18 4.90 -0.70
CA PRO A 42 -26.92 3.52 -0.25
C PRO A 42 -25.52 3.02 -0.64
N PHE A 43 -25.02 3.39 -1.82
CA PHE A 43 -23.67 3.04 -2.25
C PHE A 43 -22.61 3.75 -1.41
N LEU A 44 -22.86 5.01 -1.01
CA LEU A 44 -21.96 5.78 -0.15
C LEU A 44 -21.79 5.16 1.24
N ILE A 45 -22.85 4.60 1.81
CA ILE A 45 -22.81 3.91 3.11
C ILE A 45 -22.20 2.52 2.99
N ALA A 46 -22.43 1.82 1.88
CA ALA A 46 -21.88 0.48 1.68
C ALA A 46 -20.33 0.47 1.75
N ILE A 47 -19.67 1.51 1.22
CA ILE A 47 -18.21 1.61 1.17
C ILE A 47 -17.55 1.55 2.59
N PRO A 48 -17.85 2.46 3.54
CA PRO A 48 -17.26 2.42 4.87
C PRO A 48 -17.64 1.17 5.65
N VAL A 49 -18.85 0.62 5.44
CA VAL A 49 -19.29 -0.61 6.10
C VAL A 49 -18.45 -1.80 5.63
N VAL A 50 -18.31 -1.99 4.32
CA VAL A 50 -17.50 -3.08 3.75
C VAL A 50 -16.04 -2.95 4.16
N ILE A 51 -15.46 -1.75 4.09
CA ILE A 51 -14.09 -1.48 4.55
C ILE A 51 -13.96 -1.81 6.03
N GLY A 52 -14.91 -1.39 6.87
CA GLY A 52 -14.92 -1.65 8.30
C GLY A 52 -14.96 -3.14 8.63
N VAL A 53 -15.87 -3.89 8.01
CA VAL A 53 -16.01 -5.34 8.20
C VAL A 53 -14.76 -6.09 7.75
N ILE A 54 -14.23 -5.79 6.56
CA ILE A 54 -13.01 -6.43 6.06
C ILE A 54 -11.82 -6.10 6.96
N THR A 55 -11.72 -4.86 7.45
CA THR A 55 -10.64 -4.45 8.36
C THR A 55 -10.74 -5.21 9.69
N ALA A 56 -11.95 -5.30 10.27
CA ALA A 56 -12.16 -6.04 11.51
C ALA A 56 -11.84 -7.54 11.35
N PHE A 57 -12.26 -8.14 10.24
CA PHE A 57 -11.93 -9.53 9.92
C PHE A 57 -10.41 -9.74 9.75
N MET A 58 -9.74 -8.88 8.98
CA MET A 58 -8.28 -8.92 8.81
C MET A 58 -7.56 -8.74 10.15
N SER A 59 -8.01 -7.82 11.01
CA SER A 59 -7.45 -7.63 12.35
C SER A 59 -7.63 -8.86 13.24
N PHE A 60 -8.79 -9.52 13.18
CA PHE A 60 -9.03 -10.76 13.92
C PHE A 60 -8.10 -11.89 13.46
N VAL A 61 -7.96 -12.08 12.14
CA VAL A 61 -7.02 -13.06 11.56
C VAL A 61 -5.58 -12.72 11.93
N ALA A 62 -5.19 -11.44 11.86
CA ALA A 62 -3.85 -10.98 12.23
C ALA A 62 -3.54 -11.23 13.71
N TRP A 63 -4.53 -11.06 14.61
CA TRP A 63 -4.37 -11.36 16.03
C TRP A 63 -4.11 -12.85 16.27
N LYS A 64 -4.93 -13.74 15.68
CA LYS A 64 -4.73 -15.19 15.76
C LYS A 64 -3.38 -15.63 15.18
N LEU A 65 -2.99 -15.02 14.06
CA LEU A 65 -1.73 -15.33 13.39
C LEU A 65 -0.51 -14.84 14.18
N HIS A 66 -0.64 -13.71 14.89
CA HIS A 66 0.41 -13.19 15.76
C HIS A 66 0.70 -14.16 16.92
N ASP A 67 -0.32 -14.77 17.52
CA ASP A 67 -0.13 -15.73 18.61
C ASP A 67 0.60 -16.99 18.13
N GLU A 68 0.21 -17.54 16.96
CA GLU A 68 0.85 -18.73 16.37
C GLU A 68 2.31 -18.45 16.00
N PHE A 69 2.58 -17.26 15.42
CA PHE A 69 3.93 -16.84 15.11
C PHE A 69 4.75 -16.54 16.35
N ALA A 70 4.18 -15.96 17.41
CA ALA A 70 4.89 -15.70 18.65
C ALA A 70 5.34 -17.01 19.30
N TRP A 71 4.48 -18.04 19.31
CA TRP A 71 4.79 -19.37 19.81
C TRP A 71 5.84 -20.10 18.95
N THR A 72 5.70 -20.06 17.63
CA THR A 72 6.66 -20.68 16.68
C THR A 72 8.03 -20.00 16.74
N ILE A 73 8.06 -18.66 16.84
CA ILE A 73 9.27 -17.87 17.02
C ILE A 73 9.99 -18.23 18.32
N TYR A 74 9.24 -18.39 19.42
CA TYR A 74 9.82 -18.75 20.72
C TYR A 74 10.56 -20.09 20.65
N LYS A 75 10.01 -21.07 19.92
CA LYS A 75 10.57 -22.42 19.82
C LYS A 75 11.81 -22.53 18.93
N HIS A 76 11.96 -21.67 17.92
CA HIS A 76 13.03 -21.76 16.90
C HIS A 76 14.16 -20.72 17.04
N ILE A 77 13.93 -19.60 17.74
CA ILE A 77 14.91 -18.49 17.82
C ILE A 77 15.65 -18.52 19.15
N SER A 78 16.79 -19.20 19.19
CA SER A 78 17.80 -19.04 20.25
C SER A 78 19.22 -18.77 19.74
N ALA A 79 19.44 -18.54 18.44
CA ALA A 79 20.82 -18.38 17.93
C ALA A 79 21.24 -16.93 17.54
N ASP A 80 20.37 -16.03 17.07
CA ASP A 80 20.77 -14.63 16.81
C ASP A 80 19.62 -13.60 16.78
N LEU A 81 19.39 -12.92 17.91
CA LEU A 81 18.40 -11.84 18.06
C LEU A 81 18.74 -10.59 17.21
N ARG A 82 20.02 -10.34 16.94
CA ARG A 82 20.47 -9.14 16.21
C ARG A 82 20.12 -9.27 14.73
N MET A 83 20.17 -10.48 14.19
CA MET A 83 19.81 -10.74 12.81
C MET A 83 18.29 -10.66 12.58
N LYS A 84 17.50 -11.21 13.51
CA LYS A 84 16.04 -11.08 13.50
C LYS A 84 15.58 -9.62 13.50
N ARG A 85 16.18 -8.77 14.35
CA ARG A 85 15.85 -7.34 14.41
C ARG A 85 16.10 -6.64 13.06
N ARG A 86 17.22 -6.95 12.39
CA ARG A 86 17.54 -6.38 11.07
C ARG A 86 16.58 -6.83 9.98
N TYR A 87 16.19 -8.10 9.99
CA TYR A 87 15.17 -8.62 9.07
C TYR A 87 13.79 -8.00 9.31
N LEU A 88 13.40 -7.81 10.57
CA LEU A 88 12.15 -7.14 10.95
C LEU A 88 12.13 -5.69 10.46
N ILE A 89 13.21 -4.92 10.65
CA ILE A 89 13.32 -3.54 10.14
C ILE A 89 13.18 -3.52 8.61
N PHE A 90 13.81 -4.48 7.90
CA PHE A 90 13.64 -4.61 6.45
C PHE A 90 12.19 -4.95 6.06
N GLN A 91 11.51 -5.84 6.78
CA GLN A 91 10.11 -6.16 6.51
C GLN A 91 9.20 -4.96 6.77
N ILE A 92 9.42 -4.21 7.87
CA ILE A 92 8.71 -2.95 8.14
C ILE A 92 8.92 -1.98 6.98
N TYR A 93 10.16 -1.84 6.50
CA TYR A 93 10.45 -0.97 5.36
C TYR A 93 9.64 -1.37 4.12
N ILE A 94 9.66 -2.66 3.73
CA ILE A 94 8.89 -3.14 2.57
C ILE A 94 7.37 -2.95 2.79
N ALA A 95 6.88 -3.11 4.02
CA ALA A 95 5.48 -2.84 4.34
C ALA A 95 5.12 -1.36 4.20
N LEU A 96 5.99 -0.46 4.68
CA LEU A 96 5.84 0.99 4.50
C LEU A 96 5.82 1.37 3.02
N LEU A 97 6.69 0.78 2.18
CA LEU A 97 6.67 1.03 0.73
C LEU A 97 5.33 0.65 0.06
N LYS A 98 4.64 -0.38 0.56
CA LYS A 98 3.32 -0.75 0.04
C LYS A 98 2.25 0.27 0.44
N PHE A 99 2.33 0.79 1.66
CA PHE A 99 1.45 1.87 2.11
C PHE A 99 1.74 3.16 1.33
N ASP A 100 3.00 3.52 1.17
CA ASP A 100 3.40 4.68 0.35
C ASP A 100 2.91 4.53 -1.08
N PHE A 101 3.03 3.36 -1.72
CA PHE A 101 2.46 3.13 -3.04
C PHE A 101 0.95 3.45 -3.07
N PHE A 102 0.20 2.94 -2.10
CA PHE A 102 -1.24 3.12 -2.04
C PHE A 102 -1.65 4.58 -1.77
N PHE A 103 -1.02 5.23 -0.79
CA PHE A 103 -1.31 6.62 -0.42
C PHE A 103 -0.69 7.65 -1.39
N PHE A 104 0.33 7.29 -2.15
CA PHE A 104 0.84 8.15 -3.22
C PHE A 104 -0.07 8.08 -4.44
N LEU A 105 -0.40 6.85 -4.87
CA LEU A 105 -1.20 6.61 -6.06
C LEU A 105 -2.64 7.11 -5.85
N GLY A 106 -3.22 6.86 -4.68
CA GLY A 106 -4.54 7.39 -4.33
C GLY A 106 -4.61 8.91 -4.37
N PHE A 107 -3.59 9.60 -3.82
CA PHE A 107 -3.51 11.07 -3.88
C PHE A 107 -3.44 11.53 -5.32
N THR A 108 -2.51 10.95 -6.08
CA THR A 108 -2.23 11.37 -7.45
C THR A 108 -3.45 11.17 -8.35
N ILE A 109 -4.18 10.05 -8.20
CA ILE A 109 -5.41 9.82 -8.95
C ILE A 109 -6.53 10.79 -8.55
N GLN A 110 -6.77 10.99 -7.24
CA GLN A 110 -7.78 11.95 -6.78
C GLN A 110 -7.47 13.37 -7.28
N PHE A 111 -6.19 13.75 -7.24
CA PHE A 111 -5.72 15.02 -7.76
C PHE A 111 -5.83 15.11 -9.29
N LEU A 112 -5.52 14.03 -10.02
CA LEU A 112 -5.61 13.97 -11.49
C LEU A 112 -7.05 14.16 -11.98
N VAL A 113 -8.04 13.55 -11.31
CA VAL A 113 -9.46 13.71 -11.66
C VAL A 113 -9.89 15.18 -11.62
N ILE A 114 -9.38 15.96 -10.68
CA ILE A 114 -9.68 17.39 -10.55
C ILE A 114 -8.99 18.20 -11.67
N LEU A 115 -7.80 17.77 -12.10
CA LEU A 115 -7.06 18.41 -13.19
C LEU A 115 -7.58 18.05 -14.59
N LEU A 116 -8.37 16.98 -14.73
CA LEU A 116 -8.88 16.50 -16.02
C LEU A 116 -9.66 17.56 -16.80
N THR A 117 -10.25 18.53 -16.09
CA THR A 117 -11.02 19.64 -16.66
C THR A 117 -10.14 20.71 -17.35
N LYS A 118 -8.80 20.60 -17.31
CA LYS A 118 -7.88 21.59 -17.87
C LYS A 118 -6.76 20.94 -18.71
N ASN A 119 -6.54 21.47 -19.91
CA ASN A 119 -5.40 21.11 -20.75
C ASN A 119 -4.14 21.92 -20.33
N ASP A 120 -3.79 21.85 -19.04
CA ASP A 120 -2.65 22.56 -18.46
C ASP A 120 -1.42 21.65 -18.40
N ILE A 121 -0.22 22.25 -18.36
CA ILE A 121 1.03 21.50 -18.17
C ILE A 121 1.04 20.69 -16.85
N GLU A 122 0.27 21.12 -15.85
CA GLU A 122 0.10 20.41 -14.57
C GLU A 122 -0.54 19.03 -14.74
N PHE A 123 -1.44 18.87 -15.73
CA PHE A 123 -2.10 17.60 -16.01
C PHE A 123 -1.10 16.57 -16.55
N ILE A 124 -0.33 16.94 -17.58
CA ILE A 124 0.71 16.08 -18.18
C ILE A 124 1.76 15.69 -17.12
N LEU A 125 2.22 16.67 -16.32
CA LEU A 125 3.16 16.40 -15.24
C LEU A 125 2.61 15.40 -14.22
N THR A 126 1.33 15.51 -13.85
CA THR A 126 0.69 14.59 -12.90
C THR A 126 0.57 13.17 -13.47
N ILE A 127 0.29 13.02 -14.77
CA ILE A 127 0.29 11.71 -15.44
C ILE A 127 1.67 11.06 -15.38
N VAL A 128 2.73 11.83 -15.66
CA VAL A 128 4.11 11.33 -15.65
C VAL A 128 4.56 10.95 -14.24
N VAL A 129 4.08 11.66 -13.21
CA VAL A 129 4.42 11.36 -11.81
C VAL A 129 3.97 9.95 -11.40
N ILE A 130 2.84 9.43 -11.90
CA ILE A 130 2.35 8.09 -11.54
C ILE A 130 3.39 6.99 -11.85
N PRO A 131 3.82 6.75 -13.11
CA PRO A 131 4.79 5.71 -13.41
C PRO A 131 6.15 5.99 -12.78
N VAL A 132 6.57 7.26 -12.66
CA VAL A 132 7.82 7.63 -12.00
C VAL A 132 7.82 7.15 -10.55
N THR A 133 6.75 7.41 -9.79
CA THR A 133 6.66 6.94 -8.39
C THR A 133 6.71 5.42 -8.29
N ILE A 134 6.02 4.71 -9.18
CA ILE A 134 6.04 3.23 -9.20
C ILE A 134 7.47 2.73 -9.40
N LEU A 135 8.20 3.30 -10.35
CA LEU A 135 9.59 2.94 -10.61
C LEU A 135 10.49 3.24 -9.41
N ILE A 136 10.31 4.39 -8.75
CA ILE A 136 11.08 4.75 -7.54
C ILE A 136 10.85 3.74 -6.42
N LEU A 137 9.60 3.35 -6.15
CA LEU A 137 9.28 2.39 -5.09
C LEU A 137 9.77 0.98 -5.40
N LEU A 138 9.70 0.55 -6.66
CA LEU A 138 10.27 -0.73 -7.09
C LEU A 138 11.80 -0.72 -6.98
N ALA A 139 12.44 0.35 -7.44
CA ALA A 139 13.88 0.55 -7.31
C ALA A 139 14.30 0.55 -5.84
N ALA A 140 13.54 1.20 -4.96
CA ALA A 140 13.75 1.20 -3.52
C ALA A 140 13.74 -0.21 -2.94
N SER A 141 12.70 -1.00 -3.23
CA SER A 141 12.64 -2.40 -2.78
C SER A 141 13.80 -3.23 -3.36
N TRP A 142 14.24 -2.94 -4.58
CA TRP A 142 15.29 -3.71 -5.24
C TRP A 142 16.69 -3.39 -4.71
N PHE A 143 17.03 -2.11 -4.57
CA PHE A 143 18.33 -1.67 -4.05
C PHE A 143 18.52 -2.08 -2.59
N THR A 144 17.46 -1.96 -1.76
CA THR A 144 17.53 -2.39 -0.36
C THR A 144 17.70 -3.91 -0.22
N ARG A 145 17.10 -4.72 -1.11
CA ARG A 145 17.33 -6.19 -1.13
C ARG A 145 18.75 -6.58 -1.52
N ARG A 146 19.38 -5.79 -2.39
CA ARG A 146 20.77 -6.01 -2.83
C ARG A 146 21.82 -5.39 -1.91
N GLU A 147 21.40 -4.72 -0.84
CA GLU A 147 22.26 -3.92 0.04
C GLU A 147 23.12 -2.89 -0.73
N ASN A 148 22.63 -2.38 -1.85
CA ASN A 148 23.36 -1.40 -2.64
C ASN A 148 23.25 -0.02 -1.96
N LYS A 149 24.26 0.35 -1.16
CA LYS A 149 24.34 1.64 -0.45
C LYS A 149 24.16 2.85 -1.37
N ILE A 150 24.76 2.81 -2.56
CA ILE A 150 24.69 3.93 -3.51
C ILE A 150 23.26 4.10 -4.01
N GLY A 151 22.63 3.01 -4.45
CA GLY A 151 21.25 3.02 -4.92
C GLY A 151 20.25 3.36 -3.80
N ALA A 152 20.47 2.88 -2.59
CA ALA A 152 19.63 3.20 -1.43
C ALA A 152 19.75 4.68 -1.04
N SER A 153 20.96 5.26 -1.05
CA SER A 153 21.18 6.68 -0.80
C SER A 153 20.47 7.56 -1.85
N PHE A 154 20.57 7.18 -3.12
CA PHE A 154 19.86 7.87 -4.20
C PHE A 154 18.34 7.84 -4.01
N VAL A 155 17.78 6.69 -3.61
CA VAL A 155 16.35 6.56 -3.29
C VAL A 155 15.95 7.44 -2.12
N ILE A 156 16.77 7.55 -1.08
CA ILE A 156 16.49 8.44 0.07
C ILE A 156 16.42 9.90 -0.39
N ILE A 157 17.32 10.34 -1.27
CA ILE A 157 17.28 11.69 -1.87
C ILE A 157 15.97 11.88 -2.65
N LEU A 158 15.54 10.88 -3.42
CA LEU A 158 14.25 10.92 -4.13
C LEU A 158 13.06 10.99 -3.17
N TYR A 159 13.12 10.37 -1.99
CA TYR A 159 12.07 10.54 -0.98
C TYR A 159 12.01 11.96 -0.44
N PHE A 160 13.14 12.62 -0.20
CA PHE A 160 13.12 14.06 0.13
C PHE A 160 12.52 14.91 -1.01
N GLY A 161 12.80 14.56 -2.26
CA GLY A 161 12.15 15.16 -3.43
C GLY A 161 10.63 14.94 -3.43
N GLY A 162 10.19 13.71 -3.16
CA GLY A 162 8.77 13.36 -3.01
C GLY A 162 8.09 14.11 -1.87
N LEU A 163 8.78 14.27 -0.73
CA LEU A 163 8.30 15.05 0.41
C LEU A 163 8.05 16.50 0.02
N SER A 164 9.04 17.11 -0.64
CA SER A 164 8.96 18.49 -1.14
C SER A 164 7.80 18.64 -2.14
N TYR A 165 7.64 17.69 -3.06
CA TYR A 165 6.52 17.67 -4.01
C TYR A 165 5.16 17.63 -3.30
N PHE A 166 4.99 16.78 -2.30
CA PHE A 166 3.74 16.72 -1.52
C PHE A 166 3.46 18.00 -0.75
N LEU A 167 4.47 18.56 -0.10
CA LEU A 167 4.33 19.82 0.62
C LEU A 167 3.94 20.96 -0.33
N PHE A 168 4.56 21.03 -1.51
CA PHE A 168 4.18 21.99 -2.55
C PHE A 168 2.72 21.82 -2.98
N LYS A 169 2.28 20.58 -3.27
CA LYS A 169 0.89 20.30 -3.66
C LYS A 169 -0.10 20.64 -2.54
N LEU A 170 0.26 20.36 -1.28
CA LEU A 170 -0.55 20.72 -0.12
C LEU A 170 -0.73 22.24 -0.03
N VAL A 171 0.35 23.02 -0.12
CA VAL A 171 0.26 24.50 -0.10
C VAL A 171 -0.56 25.02 -1.28
N ARG A 172 -0.38 24.47 -2.48
CA ARG A 172 -1.11 24.84 -3.69
C ARG A 172 -2.62 24.64 -3.59
N MET A 173 -3.10 23.72 -2.75
CA MET A 173 -4.54 23.54 -2.50
C MET A 173 -5.16 24.68 -1.68
N TYR A 174 -4.35 25.42 -0.92
CA TYR A 174 -4.81 26.51 -0.05
C TYR A 174 -4.43 27.90 -0.55
N HIS A 175 -3.40 28.02 -1.39
CA HIS A 175 -2.90 29.31 -1.88
C HIS A 175 -2.82 29.36 -3.42
N GLY A 176 -3.28 30.47 -3.99
CA GLY A 176 -3.18 30.83 -5.41
C GLY A 176 -4.53 30.87 -6.16
N ASP A 177 -4.49 31.17 -7.45
CA ASP A 177 -5.68 31.40 -8.27
C ASP A 177 -6.53 30.14 -8.52
N LYS A 178 -5.98 28.97 -8.23
CA LYS A 178 -6.62 27.65 -8.48
C LYS A 178 -7.38 27.10 -7.27
N VAL A 179 -7.40 27.81 -6.15
CA VAL A 179 -8.00 27.36 -4.87
C VAL A 179 -9.47 26.97 -5.02
N SER A 180 -10.24 27.71 -5.83
CA SER A 180 -11.68 27.50 -6.06
C SER A 180 -12.01 26.12 -6.63
N PHE A 181 -11.14 25.56 -7.47
CA PHE A 181 -11.33 24.25 -8.08
C PHE A 181 -11.17 23.09 -7.10
N TYR A 182 -10.42 23.31 -6.02
CA TYR A 182 -10.21 22.28 -5.01
C TYR A 182 -11.31 22.25 -3.95
N LEU A 183 -12.17 23.27 -3.85
CA LEU A 183 -13.06 23.47 -2.69
C LEU A 183 -13.87 22.22 -2.28
N ILE A 184 -14.51 21.57 -3.24
CA ILE A 184 -15.37 20.39 -3.00
C ILE A 184 -14.52 19.20 -2.48
N ALA A 185 -13.38 18.92 -3.12
CA ALA A 185 -12.54 17.77 -2.80
C ALA A 185 -11.44 18.08 -1.76
N ARG A 186 -11.29 19.34 -1.32
CA ARG A 186 -10.15 19.79 -0.51
C ARG A 186 -10.01 19.00 0.76
N ARG A 187 -11.09 18.80 1.51
CA ARG A 187 -11.05 18.14 2.83
C ARG A 187 -10.48 16.73 2.74
N SER A 188 -10.89 15.97 1.73
CA SER A 188 -10.42 14.59 1.56
C SER A 188 -9.00 14.52 0.98
N LEU A 189 -8.66 15.40 0.03
CA LEU A 189 -7.31 15.51 -0.51
C LEU A 189 -6.27 15.88 0.55
N THR A 190 -6.61 16.80 1.46
CA THR A 190 -5.66 17.30 2.47
C THR A 190 -5.40 16.27 3.54
N ILE A 191 -6.42 15.52 3.98
CA ILE A 191 -6.24 14.37 4.87
C ILE A 191 -5.32 13.34 4.21
N PHE A 192 -5.55 13.04 2.93
CA PHE A 192 -4.72 12.10 2.20
C PHE A 192 -3.27 12.59 2.12
N ALA A 193 -3.06 13.86 1.76
CA ALA A 193 -1.73 14.47 1.69
C ALA A 193 -1.00 14.46 3.04
N ILE A 194 -1.68 14.80 4.14
CA ILE A 194 -1.09 14.79 5.48
C ILE A 194 -0.66 13.36 5.88
N ILE A 195 -1.52 12.37 5.65
CA ILE A 195 -1.18 10.97 5.93
C ILE A 195 0.03 10.54 5.09
N THR A 196 0.06 10.87 3.80
CA THR A 196 1.20 10.53 2.93
C THR A 196 2.48 11.21 3.38
N VAL A 197 2.45 12.47 3.82
CA VAL A 197 3.62 13.18 4.35
C VAL A 197 4.15 12.50 5.61
N ILE A 198 3.28 12.12 6.55
CA ILE A 198 3.68 11.42 7.78
C ILE A 198 4.29 10.05 7.44
N LEU A 199 3.64 9.28 6.58
CA LEU A 199 4.15 7.97 6.14
C LEU A 199 5.52 8.11 5.48
N LEU A 200 5.70 9.08 4.60
CA LEU A 200 6.96 9.30 3.90
C LEU A 200 8.10 9.68 4.86
N ILE A 201 7.83 10.50 5.88
CA ILE A 201 8.82 10.84 6.93
C ILE A 201 9.24 9.59 7.69
N ILE A 202 8.29 8.73 8.07
CA ILE A 202 8.56 7.46 8.74
C ILE A 202 9.38 6.54 7.80
N THR A 203 9.00 6.45 6.52
CA THR A 203 9.72 5.67 5.51
C THR A 203 11.16 6.11 5.36
N ILE A 204 11.43 7.43 5.34
CA ILE A 204 12.80 7.97 5.28
C ILE A 204 13.60 7.52 6.50
N GLY A 205 13.04 7.64 7.71
CA GLY A 205 13.70 7.20 8.95
C GLY A 205 14.05 5.71 8.93
N VAL A 206 13.09 4.86 8.53
CA VAL A 206 13.30 3.41 8.43
C VAL A 206 14.27 3.05 7.30
N ALA A 207 14.27 3.79 6.18
CA ALA A 207 15.22 3.61 5.09
C ALA A 207 16.67 3.88 5.53
N ILE A 208 16.89 4.96 6.28
CA ILE A 208 18.20 5.28 6.87
C ILE A 208 18.62 4.16 7.84
N GLN A 209 17.70 3.70 8.70
CA GLN A 209 17.98 2.60 9.61
C GLN A 209 18.32 1.30 8.86
N CYS A 210 17.66 1.01 7.74
CA CYS A 210 18.02 -0.11 6.87
C CYS A 210 19.46 0.06 6.35
N MET A 211 19.78 1.24 5.83
CA MET A 211 21.09 1.53 5.23
C MET A 211 22.25 1.42 6.24
N LEU A 212 22.06 1.90 7.48
CA LEU A 212 23.05 1.77 8.56
C LEU A 212 23.29 0.32 9.00
N ASN A 213 22.39 -0.60 8.62
CA ASN A 213 22.46 -2.01 8.95
C ASN A 213 22.98 -2.89 7.78
N PHE A 214 23.32 -2.30 6.63
CA PHE A 214 23.92 -3.02 5.50
C PHE A 214 25.33 -3.55 5.83
N ASP A 215 25.78 -4.59 5.11
CA ASP A 215 27.05 -5.32 5.25
C ASP A 215 27.22 -6.16 6.52
N LYS A 216 26.22 -6.22 7.39
CA LYS A 216 26.28 -7.06 8.60
C LYS A 216 25.71 -8.48 8.39
N GLY A 217 25.54 -8.93 7.13
CA GLY A 217 25.12 -10.29 6.77
C GLY A 217 23.64 -10.47 6.34
N LEU A 218 22.88 -9.38 6.14
CA LEU A 218 21.44 -9.40 5.82
C LEU A 218 21.11 -10.10 4.48
N LYS A 219 22.06 -10.09 3.54
CA LYS A 219 21.98 -10.65 2.18
C LYS A 219 21.66 -12.13 2.15
N GLN A 220 22.20 -12.92 3.08
CA GLN A 220 22.04 -14.38 3.09
C GLN A 220 20.63 -14.82 3.53
N HIS A 221 19.89 -13.96 4.24
CA HIS A 221 18.53 -14.23 4.70
C HIS A 221 17.45 -13.53 3.87
N VAL A 222 17.77 -12.41 3.20
CA VAL A 222 16.84 -11.71 2.28
C VAL A 222 16.77 -12.37 0.90
N ASN A 223 17.86 -12.97 0.41
CA ASN A 223 17.87 -13.72 -0.87
C ASN A 223 17.50 -15.20 -0.74
N ARG A 224 17.27 -15.72 0.47
CA ARG A 224 16.79 -17.11 0.64
C ARG A 224 15.31 -17.15 0.23
N ARG A 225 15.06 -17.40 -1.05
CA ARG A 225 13.73 -17.73 -1.60
C ARG A 225 13.17 -18.91 -0.81
N LYS A 226 12.24 -18.64 0.12
CA LYS A 226 11.64 -19.59 1.07
C LYS A 226 12.68 -20.34 1.94
N PRO A 227 12.51 -20.43 3.26
CA PRO A 227 12.84 -21.70 3.88
C PRO A 227 11.86 -22.69 3.25
N THR A 228 12.32 -23.52 2.32
CA THR A 228 11.80 -24.89 2.31
C THR A 228 12.09 -25.38 3.72
N ASP A 229 11.05 -25.42 4.53
CA ASP A 229 11.08 -26.06 5.82
C ASP A 229 11.72 -27.45 5.62
N PRO A 230 12.78 -27.84 6.36
CA PRO A 230 13.24 -29.22 6.32
C PRO A 230 12.11 -30.20 6.69
N GLU A 231 11.05 -29.77 7.38
CA GLU A 231 9.86 -30.59 7.65
C GLU A 231 8.93 -30.79 6.43
N ASP A 232 8.85 -29.83 5.49
CA ASP A 232 8.08 -30.00 4.25
C ASP A 232 8.73 -31.05 3.33
N LYS A 233 10.06 -31.19 3.38
CA LYS A 233 10.76 -32.23 2.62
C LYS A 233 10.52 -33.62 3.19
N HIS A 234 10.36 -33.76 4.50
CA HIS A 234 10.01 -35.04 5.11
C HIS A 234 8.55 -35.42 4.84
N GLN A 235 7.60 -34.48 4.93
CA GLN A 235 6.20 -34.77 4.60
C GLN A 235 5.98 -35.06 3.12
N MET A 236 6.70 -34.40 2.20
CA MET A 236 6.59 -34.69 0.76
C MET A 236 7.34 -35.97 0.34
N GLN A 237 8.41 -36.37 1.04
CA GLN A 237 9.04 -37.69 0.82
C GLN A 237 8.15 -38.82 1.34
N ASP A 238 7.53 -38.68 2.51
CA ASP A 238 6.66 -39.72 3.05
C ASP A 238 5.37 -39.89 2.22
N PHE A 239 4.84 -38.81 1.63
CA PHE A 239 3.65 -38.90 0.78
C PHE A 239 3.92 -39.50 -0.61
N ASN A 240 5.13 -39.33 -1.16
CA ASN A 240 5.51 -39.90 -2.46
C ASN A 240 6.12 -41.31 -2.36
N SER A 241 6.48 -41.75 -1.14
CA SER A 241 6.93 -43.12 -0.86
C SER A 241 5.77 -44.12 -0.74
N GLY A 242 4.52 -43.64 -0.66
CA GLY A 242 3.32 -44.46 -0.53
C GLY A 242 2.70 -44.96 -1.84
N THR A 243 3.19 -44.56 -3.01
CA THR A 243 2.53 -44.86 -4.29
C THR A 243 3.36 -45.60 -5.33
N ASN A 244 4.60 -45.99 -5.06
CA ASN A 244 5.38 -46.81 -5.99
C ASN A 244 6.23 -47.86 -5.27
N GLN A 245 5.60 -48.93 -4.81
CA GLN A 245 6.25 -50.24 -4.68
C GLN A 245 5.21 -51.34 -4.57
N ILE A 246 4.77 -51.85 -5.72
CA ILE A 246 4.35 -53.25 -5.84
C ILE A 246 5.46 -53.93 -6.62
N ASN A 247 6.57 -54.24 -5.95
CA ASN A 247 7.45 -55.31 -6.40
C ASN A 247 7.09 -56.54 -5.56
N PRO A 248 6.71 -57.67 -6.19
CA PRO A 248 6.47 -58.89 -5.43
C PRO A 248 7.77 -59.37 -4.76
N PRO A 249 7.69 -59.99 -3.58
CA PRO A 249 8.87 -60.38 -2.82
C PRO A 249 9.71 -61.42 -3.57
N PRO A 250 11.04 -61.44 -3.38
CA PRO A 250 11.91 -62.44 -3.99
C PRO A 250 11.56 -63.82 -3.44
N ARG A 251 11.25 -64.75 -4.35
CA ARG A 251 11.07 -66.17 -4.05
C ARG A 251 12.41 -66.72 -3.56
N MET A 252 12.48 -67.12 -2.29
CA MET A 252 13.61 -67.91 -1.79
C MET A 252 13.54 -69.28 -2.46
N GLU A 253 14.55 -69.62 -3.26
CA GLU A 253 14.85 -71.00 -3.63
C GLU A 253 15.81 -71.55 -2.58
N ILE A 254 15.39 -72.64 -1.94
CA ILE A 254 16.21 -73.50 -1.09
C ILE A 254 16.27 -74.83 -1.85
N ASP A 255 17.49 -75.21 -2.26
CA ASP A 255 17.95 -76.47 -2.88
C ASP A 255 17.11 -77.13 -4.01
#